data_AF-A0A7W4C6J1-F1
#
_entry.id   AF-A0A7W4C6J1-F1
#
_cell.length_a   1.000
_cell.length_b   1.000
_cell.length_c   1.000
_cell.angle_alpha   90.00
_cell.angle_beta   90.00
_cell.angle_gamma   90.00
#
_symmetry.space_group_name_H-M   'P 1'
#
loop_
_entity.id
_entity.type
_entity.pdbx_description
1 polymer ?
#
loop_
_entity_poly.entity_id
_entity_poly.type
_entity_poly.pdbx_seq_one_letter_code
_entity_poly.pdbx_strand_id
1 'polypeptide(L)'
;MANTTDSNELNVPKGDNPLIWPVLSLLQSSNQSWKVHHLASELQAKGLMHNLDPLPEKDLFKRNFLLMNALYELQDILMPKQWLQVKAMEIQIFRI
;
A
#
# COMPACT_ATOMS: atom_id res chain seq x y z
N MET A 1 17.65 30.23 -28.82
CA MET A 1 17.11 31.05 -27.71
C MET A 1 15.99 30.25 -27.05
N ALA A 2 16.13 29.98 -25.73
CA ALA A 2 15.15 29.51 -24.73
C ALA A 2 14.38 28.19 -25.01
N ASN A 3 14.74 27.07 -24.37
CA ASN A 3 14.41 26.59 -23.00
C ASN A 3 13.14 25.73 -22.96
N THR A 4 13.28 24.39 -22.91
CA THR A 4 13.12 23.55 -21.70
C THR A 4 11.73 23.66 -21.05
N THR A 5 10.85 22.74 -21.43
CA THR A 5 9.84 22.22 -20.51
C THR A 5 10.17 20.75 -20.32
N ASP A 6 11.19 20.48 -19.51
CA ASP A 6 11.30 19.21 -18.82
C ASP A 6 10.06 19.14 -17.93
N SER A 7 9.04 18.43 -18.42
CA SER A 7 7.94 17.95 -17.60
C SER A 7 8.57 17.10 -16.52
N ASN A 8 8.72 17.72 -15.36
CA ASN A 8 9.20 17.19 -14.10
C ASN A 8 8.58 15.80 -13.88
N GLU A 9 9.21 14.76 -14.42
CA GLU A 9 9.00 13.38 -14.01
C GLU A 9 9.20 13.42 -12.51
N LEU A 10 8.14 13.17 -11.76
CA LEU A 10 8.22 12.99 -10.33
C LEU A 10 9.25 11.88 -10.14
N ASN A 11 10.49 12.27 -9.85
CA ASN A 11 11.58 11.39 -9.52
C ASN A 11 11.28 10.89 -8.11
N VAL A 12 10.20 10.10 -8.01
CA VAL A 12 9.84 9.33 -6.84
C VAL A 12 11.01 8.37 -6.72
N PRO A 13 11.82 8.46 -5.66
CA PRO A 13 12.82 7.45 -5.42
C PRO A 13 12.09 6.10 -5.47
N LYS A 14 12.55 5.17 -6.32
CA LYS A 14 12.21 3.75 -6.18
C LYS A 14 12.84 3.23 -4.88
N GLY A 15 12.44 3.80 -3.76
CA GLY A 15 12.54 3.15 -2.46
C GLY A 15 11.38 2.18 -2.38
N ASP A 16 11.65 0.98 -1.92
CA ASP A 16 10.62 -0.03 -1.72
C ASP A 16 9.48 0.55 -0.89
N ASN A 17 8.25 0.20 -1.23
CA ASN A 17 7.11 0.69 -0.50
C ASN A 17 7.19 0.24 0.98
N PRO A 18 7.25 1.17 1.95
CA PRO A 18 7.48 0.84 3.35
C PRO A 18 6.36 0.01 3.98
N LEU A 19 5.20 -0.08 3.32
CA LEU A 19 4.06 -0.83 3.82
C LEU A 19 4.03 -2.29 3.38
N ILE A 20 4.93 -2.76 2.50
CA ILE A 20 4.94 -4.15 2.01
C ILE A 20 4.95 -5.15 3.17
N TRP A 21 5.97 -5.09 4.02
CA TRP A 21 6.11 -6.04 5.12
C TRP A 21 5.08 -5.85 6.24
N PRO A 22 4.74 -4.62 6.67
CA PRO A 22 3.64 -4.36 7.58
C PRO A 22 2.30 -4.96 7.12
N VAL A 23 1.94 -4.75 5.86
CA VAL A 23 0.69 -5.26 5.28
C VAL A 23 0.72 -6.78 5.23
N LEU A 24 1.81 -7.39 4.78
CA LEU A 24 1.96 -8.84 4.76
C LEU A 24 1.76 -9.44 6.16
N SER A 25 2.41 -8.85 7.18
CA SER A 25 2.29 -9.32 8.56
C SER A 25 0.84 -9.25 9.06
N LEU A 26 0.09 -8.20 8.72
CA LEU A 26 -1.33 -8.10 9.07
C LEU A 26 -2.18 -9.15 8.37
N LEU A 27 -1.99 -9.32 7.06
CA LEU A 27 -2.73 -10.30 6.27
C LEU A 27 -2.46 -11.74 6.73
N GLN A 28 -1.26 -12.04 7.21
CA GLN A 28 -0.91 -13.35 7.75
C GLN A 28 -1.35 -13.56 9.20
N SER A 29 -1.63 -12.49 9.95
CA SER A 29 -2.02 -12.57 11.37
C SER A 29 -3.43 -13.10 11.60
N SER A 30 -4.28 -13.09 10.57
CA SER A 30 -5.67 -13.52 10.65
C SER A 30 -6.14 -14.10 9.32
N ASN A 31 -6.98 -15.13 9.37
CA ASN A 31 -7.64 -15.68 8.19
C ASN A 31 -8.88 -14.87 7.76
N GLN A 32 -9.12 -13.71 8.38
CA GLN A 32 -10.22 -12.84 8.00
C GLN A 32 -9.92 -12.08 6.71
N SER A 33 -10.98 -11.74 5.98
CA SER A 33 -10.91 -10.82 4.88
C SER A 33 -10.79 -9.38 5.37
N TRP A 34 -9.90 -8.60 4.76
CA TRP A 34 -9.64 -7.21 5.10
C TRP A 34 -10.26 -6.25 4.07
N LYS A 35 -10.64 -5.06 4.55
CA LYS A 35 -10.96 -3.90 3.71
C LYS A 35 -9.77 -2.95 3.70
N VAL A 36 -9.60 -2.17 2.64
CA VAL A 36 -8.50 -1.19 2.50
C VAL A 36 -8.42 -0.25 3.71
N HIS A 37 -9.53 0.36 4.09
CA HIS A 37 -9.56 1.30 5.22
C HIS A 37 -9.36 0.61 6.57
N HIS A 38 -9.73 -0.67 6.72
CA HIS A 38 -9.40 -1.42 7.94
C HIS A 38 -7.90 -1.67 8.06
N LEU A 39 -7.22 -2.04 6.96
CA LEU A 39 -5.76 -2.17 6.95
C LEU A 39 -5.08 -0.84 7.30
N ALA A 40 -5.53 0.26 6.69
CA ALA A 40 -4.98 1.58 6.99
C ALA A 40 -5.13 1.94 8.48
N SER A 41 -6.33 1.78 9.05
CA SER A 41 -6.58 2.04 10.47
C SER A 41 -5.74 1.14 11.39
N GLU A 42 -5.59 -0.15 11.08
CA GLU A 42 -4.80 -1.08 11.87
C GLU A 42 -3.29 -0.76 11.82
N LEU A 43 -2.78 -0.39 10.65
CA LEU A 43 -1.40 0.07 10.47
C LEU A 43 -1.14 1.35 11.28
N GLN A 44 -2.09 2.29 11.30
CA GLN A 44 -1.98 3.49 12.12
C GLN A 44 -2.02 3.18 13.61
N ALA A 45 -2.95 2.32 14.05
CA ALA A 45 -3.07 1.93 15.46
C ALA A 45 -1.79 1.24 15.98
N LYS A 46 -1.09 0.51 15.12
CA LYS A 46 0.21 -0.12 15.42
C LYS A 46 1.42 0.81 15.26
N GLY A 47 1.21 2.08 14.87
CA GLY A 47 2.29 3.04 14.62
C GLY A 47 3.12 2.72 13.37
N LEU A 48 2.62 1.88 12.47
CA LEU A 48 3.29 1.46 11.23
C LEU A 48 2.98 2.39 10.04
N MET A 49 1.95 3.24 10.19
CA MET A 49 1.58 4.28 9.23
C MET A 49 1.38 5.59 9.97
N HIS A 50 2.06 6.64 9.52
CA HIS A 50 1.98 7.98 10.08
C HIS A 50 1.21 8.93 9.14
N ASN A 51 0.88 10.12 9.62
CA ASN A 51 0.30 11.15 8.77
C ASN A 51 1.33 11.57 7.71
N LEU A 52 0.89 11.56 6.45
CA LEU A 52 1.68 11.86 5.25
C LEU A 52 1.39 13.25 4.70
N ASP A 53 0.36 13.93 5.22
CA ASP A 53 0.00 15.30 4.88
C ASP A 53 -0.72 15.99 6.05
N PRO A 54 -0.54 17.32 6.23
CA PRO A 54 -1.35 18.10 7.17
C PRO A 54 -2.82 18.26 6.74
N LEU A 55 -3.13 18.19 5.44
CA LEU A 55 -4.50 18.29 4.95
C LEU A 55 -5.18 16.90 4.97
N PRO A 56 -6.32 16.74 5.68
CA PRO A 56 -6.95 15.42 5.86
C PRO A 56 -7.25 14.66 4.55
N GLU A 57 -7.72 15.37 3.52
CA GLU A 57 -8.05 14.77 2.22
C GLU A 57 -6.82 14.26 1.48
N LYS A 58 -5.72 15.03 1.51
CA LYS A 58 -4.45 14.64 0.90
C LYS A 58 -3.79 13.50 1.67
N ASP A 59 -3.88 13.53 2.99
CA ASP A 59 -3.39 12.48 3.87
C ASP A 59 -4.12 11.16 3.59
N LEU A 60 -5.46 11.19 3.52
CA LEU A 60 -6.27 10.05 3.12
C LEU A 60 -5.87 9.51 1.73
N PHE A 61 -5.75 10.39 0.73
CA PHE A 61 -5.34 10.00 -0.61
C PHE A 61 -3.95 9.33 -0.63
N LYS A 62 -2.95 9.94 0.02
CA LYS A 62 -1.58 9.42 0.06
C LYS A 62 -1.51 8.07 0.76
N ARG A 63 -2.22 7.90 1.89
CA ARG A 63 -2.27 6.61 2.60
C ARG A 63 -2.90 5.53 1.73
N ASN A 64 -4.00 5.85 1.06
CA ASN A 64 -4.65 4.91 0.15
C ASN A 64 -3.74 4.53 -1.02
N PHE A 65 -3.07 5.53 -1.62
CA PHE A 65 -2.13 5.30 -2.72
C PHE A 65 -0.97 4.40 -2.29
N LEU A 66 -0.35 4.69 -1.14
CA LEU A 66 0.75 3.90 -0.60
C LEU A 66 0.32 2.46 -0.29
N LEU A 67 -0.85 2.29 0.33
CA LEU A 67 -1.38 0.97 0.66
C LEU A 67 -1.71 0.15 -0.59
N MET A 68 -2.32 0.76 -1.61
CA MET A 68 -2.64 0.08 -2.87
C MET A 68 -1.39 -0.35 -3.63
N ASN A 69 -0.36 0.49 -3.67
CA ASN A 69 0.91 0.12 -4.28
C ASN A 69 1.56 -1.05 -3.54
N ALA A 70 1.51 -1.06 -2.20
CA ALA A 70 2.07 -2.15 -1.41
C ALA A 70 1.34 -3.48 -1.68
N LEU A 71 0.01 -3.44 -1.77
CA LEU A 71 -0.80 -4.60 -2.11
C LEU A 71 -0.50 -5.12 -3.51
N TYR A 72 -0.31 -4.22 -4.47
CA TYR A 72 0.04 -4.58 -5.84
C TYR A 72 1.41 -5.25 -5.91
N GLU A 73 2.44 -4.66 -5.28
CA GLU A 73 3.79 -5.24 -5.20
C GLU A 73 3.81 -6.59 -4.46
N LEU A 74 3.00 -6.73 -3.40
CA LEU A 74 2.88 -7.99 -2.65
C LEU A 74 2.34 -9.14 -3.48
N GLN A 75 1.48 -8.88 -4.48
CA GLN A 75 0.99 -9.94 -5.36
C GLN A 75 2.15 -10.64 -6.07
N ASP A 76 3.11 -9.88 -6.59
CA ASP A 76 4.27 -10.42 -7.28
C ASP A 76 5.22 -11.15 -6.33
N ILE A 77 5.41 -10.64 -5.10
CA ILE A 77 6.25 -11.26 -4.07
C ILE A 77 5.70 -12.63 -3.64
N LEU A 78 4.39 -12.78 -3.55
CA LEU A 78 3.74 -13.99 -3.03
C LEU A 78 3.68 -15.13 -4.06
N MET A 79 3.71 -14.80 -5.35
CA MET A 79 3.68 -15.78 -6.42
C MET A 79 5.01 -16.57 -6.52
N PRO A 80 4.97 -17.84 -6.96
CA PRO A 80 3.79 -18.63 -7.31
C PRO A 80 3.16 -19.36 -6.11
N LYS A 81 3.67 -19.17 -4.88
CA LYS A 81 3.29 -19.98 -3.72
C LYS A 81 1.91 -19.61 -3.17
N GLN A 82 1.56 -18.34 -3.24
CA GLN A 82 0.34 -17.81 -2.66
C GLN A 82 -0.26 -16.76 -3.59
N TRP A 83 -1.60 -16.71 -3.62
CA TRP A 83 -2.36 -15.70 -4.34
C TRP A 83 -2.88 -14.65 -3.36
N LEU A 84 -2.56 -13.38 -3.58
CA LEU A 84 -3.17 -12.26 -2.87
C LEU A 84 -4.34 -11.72 -3.70
N GLN A 85 -5.56 -11.89 -3.18
CA GLN A 85 -6.74 -11.25 -3.76
C GLN A 85 -6.85 -9.82 -3.23
N VAL A 86 -7.01 -8.86 -4.13
CA VAL A 86 -7.26 -7.45 -3.78
C VAL A 86 -8.56 -6.98 -4.43
N LYS A 87 -9.63 -6.92 -3.64
CA LYS A 87 -10.89 -6.24 -4.00
C LYS A 87 -11.18 -5.15 -2.98
N ALA A 88 -11.98 -4.16 -3.35
CA ALA A 88 -12.30 -3.00 -2.49
C ALA A 88 -12.78 -3.36 -1.08
N MET A 89 -13.50 -4.49 -0.94
CA MET A 89 -14.07 -4.96 0.31
C MET A 89 -13.50 -6.31 0.77
N GLU A 90 -12.55 -6.88 0.03
CA GLU A 90 -12.08 -8.24 0.26
C GLU A 90 -10.60 -8.40 -0.13
N ILE A 91 -9.72 -8.34 0.86
CA ILE A 91 -8.28 -8.51 0.73
C ILE A 91 -7.83 -9.70 1.59
N GLN A 92 -7.27 -10.73 0.95
CA GLN A 92 -6.92 -11.97 1.63
C GLN A 92 -5.87 -12.77 0.83
N ILE A 93 -5.04 -13.52 1.55
CA ILE A 93 -4.04 -14.44 0.97
C ILE A 93 -4.61 -15.86 0.92
N PHE A 94 -4.45 -16.52 -0.23
CA PHE A 94 -4.80 -17.91 -0.49
C PHE A 94 -3.55 -18.73 -0.83
N ARG A 95 -3.52 -20.01 -0.46
CA ARG A 95 -2.47 -20.94 -0.91
C ARG A 95 -2.90 -21.58 -2.22
N ILE A 96 -1.95 -21.70 -3.16
CA ILE A 96 -2.12 -22.37 -4.45
C ILE A 96 -1.59 -23.80 -4.34
#